data_AF-A0A2M8S810-F1
#
_entry.id   AF-A0A2M8S810-F1
#
_cell.length_a   1.000
_cell.length_b   1.000
_cell.length_c   1.000
_cell.angle_alpha   90.00
_cell.angle_beta   90.00
_cell.angle_gamma   90.00
#
_symmetry.space_group_name_H-M   'P 1'
#
loop_
_entity.id
_entity.type
_entity.pdbx_description
1 polymer ?
#
loop_
_entity_poly.entity_id
_entity_poly.type
_entity_poly.pdbx_seq_one_letter_code
_entity_poly.pdbx_strand_id
1 'polypeptide(L)'
;MTNQLKITPAATIPEHLTGEVQSKLAYVDEAILRARVAADGITLELREPVEGPRRGELEGKVQRVVTMMVQGAFRPKVQILEDFSSRPVPCSADPNSELLARGEIFQEASGIYTLGPLVTRLIAFFEGQFVKLADSFGAAPYRFPTLIPARYLERVNYFRAFPHSLTFVTHLREDLEAIDDFAQHAACDEGGLNMPRESFSQIQTLLSPAVCYHLYFSLADKPLPGGGLAATAVGNCFR
;
A
#
# COMPACT_ATOMS: atom_id res chain seq x y z
N MET A 1 -7.62 14.61 -25.71
CA MET A 1 -8.92 13.92 -25.74
C MET A 1 -8.94 13.00 -24.53
N THR A 2 -9.97 13.09 -23.69
CA THR A 2 -10.02 12.29 -22.44
C THR A 2 -10.53 10.90 -22.76
N ASN A 3 -9.68 9.88 -22.60
CA ASN A 3 -10.02 8.47 -22.81
C ASN A 3 -10.91 8.00 -21.65
N GLN A 4 -12.19 8.38 -21.68
CA GLN A 4 -13.13 8.10 -20.61
C GLN A 4 -14.05 6.94 -20.98
N LEU A 5 -14.20 6.00 -20.05
CA LEU A 5 -15.17 4.93 -20.11
C LEU A 5 -16.21 5.11 -19.01
N LYS A 6 -17.49 5.18 -19.42
CA LYS A 6 -18.63 5.24 -18.50
C LYS A 6 -19.28 3.87 -18.39
N ILE A 7 -19.49 3.42 -17.17
CA ILE A 7 -20.03 2.10 -16.85
C ILE A 7 -21.20 2.29 -15.88
N THR A 8 -22.36 1.74 -16.22
CA THR A 8 -23.49 1.62 -15.30
C THR A 8 -23.23 0.40 -14.40
N PRO A 9 -23.18 0.55 -13.06
CA PRO A 9 -22.92 -0.58 -12.17
C PRO A 9 -24.09 -1.58 -12.19
N ALA A 10 -23.79 -2.86 -12.01
CA ALA A 10 -24.78 -3.95 -12.01
C ALA A 10 -25.73 -3.89 -10.81
N ALA A 11 -25.37 -3.15 -9.76
CA ALA A 11 -26.21 -2.84 -8.61
C ALA A 11 -25.90 -1.42 -8.12
N THR A 12 -26.91 -0.74 -7.56
CA THR A 12 -26.71 0.57 -6.93
C THR A 12 -25.69 0.45 -5.80
N ILE A 13 -24.62 1.25 -5.90
CA ILE A 13 -23.53 1.26 -4.93
C ILE A 13 -23.98 2.09 -3.72
N PRO A 14 -24.07 1.49 -2.52
CA PRO A 14 -24.42 2.25 -1.31
C PRO A 14 -23.41 3.37 -1.06
N GLU A 15 -23.89 4.52 -0.59
CA GLU A 15 -23.04 5.70 -0.33
C GLU A 15 -21.84 5.38 0.57
N HIS A 16 -22.06 4.55 1.60
CA HIS A 16 -21.00 4.15 2.53
C HIS A 16 -19.93 3.24 1.90
N LEU A 17 -20.16 2.67 0.70
CA LEU A 17 -19.21 1.85 -0.05
C LEU A 17 -18.57 2.58 -1.24
N THR A 18 -19.03 3.78 -1.60
CA THR A 18 -18.53 4.50 -2.78
C THR A 18 -17.01 4.66 -2.76
N GLY A 19 -16.44 5.06 -1.61
CA GLY A 19 -14.98 5.21 -1.45
C GLY A 19 -14.21 3.88 -1.52
N GLU A 20 -14.77 2.81 -0.96
CA GLU A 20 -14.15 1.48 -0.99
C GLU A 20 -14.14 0.89 -2.40
N VAL A 21 -15.28 0.97 -3.11
CA VAL A 21 -15.38 0.54 -4.50
C VAL A 21 -14.40 1.32 -5.36
N GLN A 22 -14.36 2.65 -5.23
CA GLN A 22 -13.41 3.49 -5.97
C GLN A 22 -11.96 3.06 -5.75
N SER A 23 -11.59 2.76 -4.50
CA SER A 23 -10.24 2.29 -4.15
C SER A 23 -9.93 0.92 -4.76
N LYS A 24 -10.92 0.02 -4.84
CA LYS A 24 -10.74 -1.31 -5.45
C LYS A 24 -10.62 -1.28 -6.97
N LEU A 25 -11.18 -0.27 -7.64
CA LEU A 25 -11.05 -0.10 -9.09
C LEU A 25 -9.60 0.15 -9.54
N ALA A 26 -8.72 0.63 -8.65
CA ALA A 26 -7.29 0.77 -8.95
C ALA A 26 -6.59 -0.57 -9.24
N TYR A 27 -7.15 -1.69 -8.78
CA TYR A 27 -6.59 -3.04 -8.95
C TYR A 27 -7.29 -3.86 -10.04
N VAL A 28 -8.16 -3.22 -10.83
CA VAL A 28 -8.94 -3.91 -11.87
C VAL A 28 -8.11 -4.12 -13.14
N ASP A 29 -7.40 -3.08 -13.57
CA ASP A 29 -6.63 -3.11 -14.81
C ASP A 29 -5.59 -1.97 -14.85
N GLU A 30 -4.40 -2.25 -15.34
CA GLU A 30 -3.29 -1.28 -15.44
C GLU A 30 -3.57 -0.12 -16.40
N ALA A 31 -4.56 -0.28 -17.29
CA ALA A 31 -5.02 0.79 -18.16
C ALA A 31 -5.75 1.92 -17.39
N ILE A 32 -6.24 1.67 -16.18
CA ILE A 32 -6.99 2.65 -15.38
C ILE A 32 -6.01 3.63 -14.72
N LEU A 33 -6.13 4.91 -15.06
CA LEU A 33 -5.40 5.99 -14.40
C LEU A 33 -6.19 6.53 -13.20
N ARG A 34 -7.52 6.60 -13.34
CA ARG A 34 -8.39 7.14 -12.29
C ARG A 34 -9.77 6.52 -12.39
N ALA A 35 -10.39 6.30 -11.23
CA ALA A 35 -11.79 5.95 -11.12
C ALA A 35 -12.55 7.04 -10.35
N ARG A 36 -13.78 7.31 -10.78
CA ARG A 36 -14.77 8.09 -10.03
C ARG A 36 -16.03 7.26 -9.90
N VAL A 37 -16.50 7.08 -8.67
CA VAL A 37 -17.65 6.23 -8.37
C VAL A 37 -18.76 7.08 -7.78
N ALA A 38 -19.99 6.84 -8.22
CA ALA A 38 -21.23 7.33 -7.67
C ALA A 38 -22.21 6.14 -7.54
N ALA A 39 -23.37 6.37 -6.91
CA ALA A 39 -24.35 5.30 -6.65
C ALA A 39 -24.74 4.50 -7.91
N ASP A 40 -24.99 5.20 -9.02
CA ASP A 40 -25.48 4.60 -10.27
C ASP A 40 -24.52 4.81 -11.46
N GLY A 41 -23.26 5.15 -11.19
CA GLY A 41 -22.32 5.45 -12.28
C GLY A 41 -20.86 5.32 -11.89
N ILE A 42 -20.08 4.71 -12.78
CA ILE A 42 -18.63 4.63 -12.68
C ILE A 42 -18.04 5.30 -13.91
N THR A 43 -17.07 6.20 -13.70
CA THR A 43 -16.27 6.79 -14.78
C THR A 43 -14.81 6.42 -14.58
N LEU A 44 -14.22 5.78 -15.59
CA LEU A 44 -12.80 5.46 -15.64
C LEU A 44 -12.09 6.41 -16.60
N GLU A 45 -10.97 6.97 -16.16
CA GLU A 45 -10.00 7.64 -17.02
C GLU A 45 -8.90 6.62 -17.36
N LEU A 46 -8.67 6.41 -18.65
CA LEU A 46 -7.78 5.36 -19.15
C LEU A 46 -6.53 5.95 -19.78
N ARG A 47 -5.42 5.20 -19.73
CA ARG A 47 -4.16 5.56 -20.40
C ARG A 47 -4.35 5.68 -21.91
N GLU A 48 -5.07 4.72 -22.49
CA GLU A 48 -5.37 4.63 -23.92
C GLU A 48 -6.86 4.30 -24.12
N PRO A 49 -7.44 4.63 -25.29
CA PRO A 49 -8.78 4.19 -25.63
C PRO A 49 -8.85 2.66 -25.67
N VAL A 50 -9.88 2.08 -25.06
CA VAL A 50 -10.17 0.64 -25.13
C VAL A 50 -11.44 0.40 -25.94
N GLU A 51 -11.35 -0.47 -26.94
CA GLU A 51 -12.44 -0.78 -27.86
C GLU A 51 -12.66 -2.29 -27.99
N GLY A 52 -13.82 -2.66 -28.55
CA GLY A 52 -14.14 -4.04 -28.88
C GLY A 52 -14.08 -5.00 -27.68
N PRO A 53 -13.48 -6.19 -27.85
CA PRO A 53 -13.42 -7.22 -26.79
C PRO A 53 -12.75 -6.73 -25.50
N ARG A 54 -11.70 -5.89 -25.60
CA ARG A 54 -10.96 -5.39 -24.44
C ARG A 54 -11.82 -4.51 -23.53
N ARG A 55 -12.70 -3.71 -24.13
CA ARG A 55 -13.69 -2.92 -23.38
C ARG A 55 -14.64 -3.83 -22.59
N GLY A 56 -15.16 -4.88 -23.23
CA GLY A 56 -16.04 -5.86 -22.58
C GLY A 56 -15.37 -6.60 -21.42
N GLU A 57 -14.09 -6.96 -21.57
CA GLU A 57 -13.30 -7.54 -20.48
C GLU A 57 -13.17 -6.59 -19.29
N LEU A 58 -12.80 -5.34 -19.54
CA LEU A 58 -12.64 -4.31 -18.52
C LEU A 58 -13.95 -4.06 -17.78
N GLU A 59 -15.05 -3.85 -18.53
CA GLU A 59 -16.39 -3.72 -17.95
C GLU A 59 -16.75 -4.94 -17.11
N GLY A 60 -16.51 -6.16 -17.61
CA GLY A 60 -16.73 -7.40 -16.87
C GLY A 60 -15.96 -7.47 -15.56
N LYS A 61 -14.68 -7.07 -15.54
CA LYS A 61 -13.89 -7.01 -14.29
C LYS A 61 -14.45 -5.99 -13.30
N VAL A 62 -14.84 -4.80 -13.77
CA VAL A 62 -15.47 -3.75 -12.95
C VAL A 62 -16.75 -4.27 -12.31
N GLN A 63 -17.62 -4.92 -13.09
CA GLN A 63 -18.87 -5.47 -12.56
C GLN A 63 -18.63 -6.56 -11.52
N ARG A 64 -17.59 -7.40 -11.69
CA ARG A 64 -17.24 -8.38 -10.64
C ARG A 64 -16.89 -7.70 -9.32
N VAL A 65 -16.12 -6.62 -9.34
CA VAL A 65 -15.79 -5.86 -8.13
C VAL A 65 -17.05 -5.26 -7.51
N VAL A 66 -17.89 -4.60 -8.31
CA VAL A 66 -19.16 -4.02 -7.82
C VAL A 66 -20.03 -5.10 -7.17
N THR A 67 -20.27 -6.21 -7.86
CA THR A 67 -21.09 -7.31 -7.33
C THR A 67 -20.50 -7.88 -6.05
N MET A 68 -19.19 -8.18 -6.02
CA MET A 68 -18.54 -8.73 -4.82
C MET A 68 -18.62 -7.80 -3.60
N MET A 69 -18.58 -6.48 -3.82
CA MET A 69 -18.60 -5.51 -2.72
C MET A 69 -20.00 -5.12 -2.28
N VAL A 70 -20.95 -5.05 -3.21
CA VAL A 70 -22.33 -4.60 -2.92
C VAL A 70 -23.21 -5.76 -2.46
N GLN A 71 -22.99 -6.98 -2.97
CA GLN A 71 -23.81 -8.13 -2.60
C GLN A 71 -23.56 -8.53 -1.14
N GLY A 72 -24.61 -8.45 -0.32
CA GLY A 72 -24.51 -8.75 1.11
C GLY A 72 -23.80 -7.67 1.92
N ALA A 73 -23.57 -6.49 1.34
CA ALA A 73 -23.02 -5.34 2.03
C ALA A 73 -23.88 -4.97 3.24
N PHE A 74 -23.24 -4.89 4.41
CA PHE A 74 -23.84 -4.32 5.60
C PHE A 74 -23.03 -3.09 5.98
N ARG A 75 -23.71 -2.02 6.40
CA ARG A 75 -23.04 -0.86 6.97
C ARG A 75 -22.64 -1.20 8.40
N PRO A 76 -21.33 -1.26 8.75
CA PRO A 76 -20.94 -1.47 10.13
C PRO A 76 -21.51 -0.35 11.00
N LYS A 77 -22.01 -0.70 12.19
CA LYS A 77 -22.49 0.29 13.15
C LYS A 77 -21.29 1.12 13.62
N VAL A 78 -21.22 2.36 13.16
CA VAL A 78 -20.23 3.31 13.67
C VAL A 78 -20.70 3.80 15.03
N GLN A 79 -19.90 3.57 16.07
CA GLN A 79 -20.09 4.15 17.39
C GLN A 79 -19.03 5.24 17.58
N ILE A 80 -19.49 6.47 17.74
CA ILE A 80 -18.61 7.60 18.06
C ILE A 80 -18.34 7.54 19.56
N LEU A 81 -17.08 7.35 19.96
CA LEU A 81 -16.65 7.35 21.36
C LEU A 81 -16.37 8.79 21.85
N GLU A 82 -15.68 9.57 21.03
CA GLU A 82 -15.38 10.98 21.27
C GLU A 82 -15.49 11.75 19.94
N ASP A 83 -16.07 12.96 19.96
CA ASP A 83 -16.21 13.84 18.80
C ASP A 83 -15.55 15.20 19.07
N PHE A 84 -14.57 15.53 18.25
CA PHE A 84 -13.85 16.80 18.29
C PHE A 84 -13.98 17.61 16.99
N SER A 85 -14.98 17.30 16.17
CA SER A 85 -15.20 17.97 14.88
C SER A 85 -15.57 19.45 15.01
N SER A 86 -15.97 19.90 16.20
CA SER A 86 -16.22 21.31 16.51
C SER A 86 -14.95 22.11 16.79
N ARG A 87 -13.79 21.46 16.94
CA ARG A 87 -12.51 22.16 17.16
C ARG A 87 -12.17 22.97 15.90
N PRO A 88 -11.80 24.26 16.04
CA PRO A 88 -11.43 25.07 14.90
C PRO A 88 -10.17 24.50 14.24
N VAL A 89 -10.23 24.28 12.92
CA VAL A 89 -9.10 23.84 12.11
C VAL A 89 -8.56 25.07 11.35
N PRO A 90 -7.37 25.59 11.69
CA PRO A 90 -6.86 26.82 11.10
C PRO A 90 -6.54 26.73 9.60
N CYS A 91 -6.30 25.52 9.10
CA CYS A 91 -5.99 25.26 7.70
C CYS A 91 -6.60 23.92 7.25
N SER A 92 -7.42 23.96 6.19
CA SER A 92 -8.04 22.78 5.56
C SER A 92 -7.51 22.50 4.15
N ALA A 93 -6.52 23.27 3.70
CA ALA A 93 -5.88 23.06 2.40
C ALA A 93 -4.98 21.82 2.42
N ASP A 94 -4.79 21.19 1.27
CA ASP A 94 -3.81 20.12 1.10
C ASP A 94 -2.39 20.69 1.33
N PRO A 95 -1.66 20.22 2.37
CA PRO A 95 -0.34 20.73 2.67
C PRO A 95 0.69 20.40 1.57
N ASN A 96 0.45 19.38 0.73
CA ASN A 96 1.44 18.90 -0.24
C ASN A 96 1.83 19.97 -1.25
N SER A 97 0.88 20.81 -1.68
CA SER A 97 1.17 21.89 -2.63
C SER A 97 2.20 22.88 -2.07
N GLU A 98 2.07 23.23 -0.79
CA GLU A 98 2.99 24.13 -0.10
C GLU A 98 4.32 23.45 0.22
N LEU A 99 4.28 22.18 0.64
CA LEU A 99 5.49 21.40 0.91
C LEU A 99 6.34 21.22 -0.36
N LEU A 100 5.70 20.99 -1.52
CA LEU A 100 6.39 20.95 -2.82
C LEU A 100 7.02 22.31 -3.14
N ALA A 101 6.27 23.40 -3.01
CA ALA A 101 6.76 24.76 -3.28
C ALA A 101 7.96 25.14 -2.40
N ARG A 102 8.06 24.56 -1.19
CA ARG A 102 9.16 24.76 -0.24
C ARG A 102 10.30 23.75 -0.37
N GLY A 103 10.19 22.74 -1.23
CA GLY A 103 11.17 21.66 -1.33
C GLY A 103 11.20 20.74 -0.11
N GLU A 104 10.10 20.67 0.64
CA GLU A 104 9.96 19.81 1.83
C GLU A 104 9.43 18.41 1.51
N ILE A 105 8.86 18.24 0.33
CA ILE A 105 8.63 16.93 -0.29
C ILE A 105 9.10 16.97 -1.73
N PHE A 106 9.71 15.88 -2.19
CA PHE A 106 10.13 15.70 -3.57
C PHE A 106 9.76 14.28 -4.01
N GLN A 107 9.03 14.14 -5.11
CA GLN A 107 8.58 12.83 -5.58
C GLN A 107 9.66 12.18 -6.45
N GLU A 108 10.23 11.07 -5.99
CA GLU A 108 11.22 10.29 -6.74
C GLU A 108 10.54 9.32 -7.72
N ALA A 109 9.43 8.73 -7.30
CA ALA A 109 8.60 7.85 -8.11
C ALA A 109 7.16 7.83 -7.57
N SER A 110 6.26 7.09 -8.24
CA SER A 110 4.88 6.92 -7.74
C SER A 110 4.88 6.39 -6.30
N GLY A 111 4.36 7.16 -5.35
CA GLY A 111 4.31 6.80 -3.93
C GLY A 111 5.64 6.89 -3.17
N ILE A 112 6.73 7.32 -3.80
CA ILE A 112 8.07 7.42 -3.18
C ILE A 112 8.49 8.89 -3.13
N TYR A 113 8.77 9.39 -1.93
CA TYR A 113 9.10 10.78 -1.68
C TYR A 113 10.37 10.93 -0.85
N THR A 114 11.26 11.84 -1.26
CA THR A 114 12.27 12.43 -0.38
C THR A 114 11.60 13.48 0.51
N LEU A 115 11.99 13.53 1.78
CA LEU A 115 11.48 14.50 2.74
C LEU A 115 12.56 15.52 3.07
N GLY A 116 12.19 16.79 3.04
CA GLY A 116 13.07 17.90 3.38
C GLY A 116 13.21 18.14 4.89
N PRO A 117 14.06 19.08 5.30
CA PRO A 117 14.46 19.23 6.70
C PRO A 117 13.32 19.54 7.68
N LEU A 118 12.30 20.32 7.29
CA LEU A 118 11.15 20.60 8.16
C LEU A 118 10.33 19.34 8.41
N VAL A 119 10.00 18.61 7.34
CA VAL A 119 9.17 17.39 7.45
C VAL A 119 9.94 16.28 8.17
N THR A 120 11.23 16.11 7.93
CA THR A 120 12.08 15.17 8.68
C THR A 120 12.07 15.48 10.19
N ARG A 121 12.21 16.76 10.58
CA ARG A 121 12.14 17.14 12.01
C ARG A 121 10.75 16.94 12.59
N LEU A 122 9.70 17.14 11.80
CA LEU A 122 8.32 16.92 12.23
C LEU A 122 8.05 15.43 12.51
N ILE A 123 8.58 14.54 11.67
CA ILE A 123 8.52 13.09 11.90
C ILE A 123 9.22 12.74 13.22
N ALA A 124 10.45 13.21 13.42
CA ALA A 124 11.20 12.96 14.66
C ALA A 124 10.48 13.51 15.90
N PHE A 125 9.81 14.65 15.79
CA PHE A 125 8.98 15.19 16.87
C PHE A 125 7.85 14.24 17.26
N PHE A 126 7.08 13.74 16.28
CA PHE A 126 5.98 12.82 16.53
C PHE A 126 6.46 11.46 17.04
N GLU A 127 7.55 10.91 16.49
CA GLU A 127 8.18 9.71 17.02
C GLU A 127 8.52 9.86 18.51
N GLY A 128 9.08 10.99 18.91
CA GLY A 128 9.34 11.30 20.31
C GLY A 128 8.08 11.34 21.19
N GLN A 129 6.94 11.81 20.67
CA GLN A 129 5.67 11.76 21.40
C GLN A 129 5.13 10.33 21.54
N PHE A 130 5.24 9.52 20.48
CA PHE A 130 4.79 8.13 20.52
C PHE A 130 5.66 7.25 21.42
N VAL A 131 6.96 7.51 21.52
CA VAL A 131 7.84 6.84 22.49
C VAL A 131 7.44 7.19 23.92
N LYS A 132 7.19 8.46 24.23
CA LYS A 132 6.68 8.86 25.57
C LYS A 132 5.35 8.21 25.91
N LEU A 133 4.45 8.08 24.92
CA LEU A 133 3.20 7.37 25.09
C LEU A 133 3.46 5.89 25.38
N ALA A 134 4.34 5.24 24.62
CA ALA A 134 4.74 3.85 24.83
C ALA A 134 5.34 3.61 26.23
N ASP A 135 6.16 4.54 26.72
CA ASP A 135 6.74 4.47 28.08
C ASP A 135 5.63 4.44 29.15
N SER A 136 4.54 5.19 28.95
CA SER A 136 3.38 5.17 29.87
C SER A 136 2.66 3.82 29.92
N PHE A 137 2.84 2.95 28.91
CA PHE A 137 2.37 1.57 28.87
C PHE A 137 3.43 0.54 29.30
N GLY A 138 4.64 0.99 29.68
CA GLY A 138 5.78 0.10 29.94
C GLY A 138 6.21 -0.69 28.71
N ALA A 139 5.96 -0.17 27.50
CA ALA A 139 6.23 -0.87 26.25
C ALA A 139 7.72 -0.78 25.89
N ALA A 140 8.41 -1.93 25.90
CA ALA A 140 9.84 -1.97 25.62
C ALA A 140 10.13 -1.67 24.13
N PRO A 141 11.22 -0.95 23.80
CA PRO A 141 11.56 -0.65 22.42
C PRO A 141 12.18 -1.83 21.69
N TYR A 142 11.73 -2.08 20.47
CA TYR A 142 12.28 -3.07 19.54
C TYR A 142 12.70 -2.41 18.22
N ARG A 143 13.68 -3.02 17.55
CA ARG A 143 14.05 -2.71 16.18
C ARG A 143 13.90 -3.97 15.35
N PHE A 144 13.21 -3.84 14.22
CA PHE A 144 12.95 -4.95 13.33
C PHE A 144 13.58 -4.70 11.95
N PRO A 145 13.99 -5.77 11.24
CA PRO A 145 14.49 -5.63 9.88
C PRO A 145 13.37 -5.20 8.92
N THR A 146 13.75 -4.48 7.87
CA THR A 146 12.81 -4.12 6.78
C THR A 146 12.36 -5.33 5.97
N LEU A 147 13.22 -6.34 5.84
CA LEU A 147 12.92 -7.57 5.11
C LEU A 147 12.20 -8.57 6.01
N ILE A 148 11.09 -9.12 5.53
CA ILE A 148 10.34 -10.20 6.17
C ILE A 148 10.43 -11.49 5.36
N PRO A 149 10.71 -12.65 5.99
CA PRO A 149 10.73 -13.94 5.28
C PRO A 149 9.38 -14.28 4.64
N ALA A 150 9.37 -14.82 3.42
CA ALA A 150 8.14 -15.23 2.73
C ALA A 150 7.33 -16.25 3.55
N ARG A 151 8.01 -17.18 4.23
CA ARG A 151 7.39 -18.18 5.13
C ARG A 151 6.60 -17.56 6.30
N TYR A 152 6.97 -16.35 6.74
CA TYR A 152 6.24 -15.64 7.78
C TYR A 152 4.91 -15.12 7.24
N LEU A 153 4.93 -14.51 6.07
CA LEU A 153 3.72 -14.03 5.40
C LEU A 153 2.77 -15.17 5.01
N GLU A 154 3.30 -16.34 4.63
CA GLU A 154 2.50 -17.55 4.42
C GLU A 154 1.80 -17.98 5.72
N ARG A 155 2.52 -18.03 6.84
CA ARG A 155 1.97 -18.47 8.14
C ARG A 155 0.80 -17.60 8.63
N VAL A 156 0.73 -16.33 8.22
CA VAL A 156 -0.39 -15.41 8.53
C VAL A 156 -1.39 -15.26 7.36
N ASN A 157 -1.31 -16.12 6.34
CA ASN A 157 -2.16 -16.11 5.15
C ASN A 157 -2.15 -14.77 4.37
N TYR A 158 -1.05 -14.00 4.45
CA TYR A 158 -0.98 -12.67 3.85
C TYR A 158 -1.16 -12.73 2.32
N PHE A 159 -0.57 -13.73 1.66
CA PHE A 159 -0.70 -13.91 0.20
C PHE A 159 -2.15 -14.13 -0.26
N ARG A 160 -3.01 -14.69 0.60
CA ARG A 160 -4.43 -14.85 0.31
C ARG A 160 -5.22 -13.58 0.59
N ALA A 161 -4.84 -12.84 1.62
CA ALA A 161 -5.58 -11.66 2.07
C ALA A 161 -5.24 -10.39 1.28
N PHE A 162 -3.96 -10.09 1.08
CA PHE A 162 -3.48 -8.83 0.52
C PHE A 162 -2.34 -9.00 -0.49
N PRO A 163 -2.48 -9.85 -1.53
CA PRO A 163 -1.40 -10.11 -2.48
C PRO A 163 -0.96 -8.88 -3.27
N HIS A 164 -1.87 -7.94 -3.51
CA HIS A 164 -1.66 -6.72 -4.30
C HIS A 164 -0.83 -5.65 -3.58
N SER A 165 -0.59 -5.79 -2.26
CA SER A 165 0.19 -4.85 -1.45
C SER A 165 1.58 -5.37 -1.11
N LEU A 166 2.06 -6.38 -1.84
CA LEU A 166 3.36 -7.01 -1.61
C LEU A 166 4.43 -6.38 -2.49
N THR A 167 5.55 -6.03 -1.88
CA THR A 167 6.78 -5.67 -2.60
C THR A 167 7.81 -6.78 -2.44
N PHE A 168 8.18 -7.39 -3.56
CA PHE A 168 9.10 -8.53 -3.61
C PHE A 168 10.56 -8.06 -3.66
N VAL A 169 11.44 -8.80 -2.99
CA VAL A 169 12.88 -8.52 -2.98
C VAL A 169 13.64 -9.77 -3.36
N THR A 170 14.59 -9.64 -4.28
CA THR A 170 15.48 -10.72 -4.69
C THR A 170 16.90 -10.19 -4.96
N HIS A 171 17.88 -11.06 -4.79
CA HIS A 171 19.28 -10.83 -5.16
C HIS A 171 19.60 -11.49 -6.49
N LEU A 172 20.74 -11.12 -7.10
CA LEU A 172 21.34 -11.97 -8.13
C LEU A 172 21.69 -13.34 -7.56
N ARG A 173 21.68 -14.36 -8.40
CA ARG A 173 22.23 -15.68 -8.08
C ARG A 173 23.70 -15.54 -7.75
N GLU A 174 24.16 -16.32 -6.78
CA GLU A 174 25.57 -16.44 -6.42
C GLU A 174 26.29 -17.33 -7.44
N ASP A 175 26.32 -16.86 -8.69
CA ASP A 175 26.78 -17.57 -9.88
C ASP A 175 27.49 -16.55 -10.78
N LEU A 176 28.79 -16.77 -11.04
CA LEU A 176 29.62 -15.81 -11.74
C LEU A 176 29.11 -15.55 -13.17
N GLU A 177 28.66 -16.58 -13.87
CA GLU A 177 28.14 -16.44 -15.23
C GLU A 177 26.85 -15.61 -15.23
N ALA A 178 25.98 -15.84 -14.24
CA ALA A 178 24.75 -15.06 -14.09
C ALA A 178 25.01 -13.58 -13.73
N ILE A 179 26.05 -13.31 -12.95
CA ILE A 179 26.47 -11.95 -12.57
C ILE A 179 27.07 -11.22 -13.78
N ASP A 180 27.96 -11.89 -14.53
CA ASP A 180 28.58 -11.32 -15.74
C ASP A 180 27.53 -11.05 -16.82
N ASP A 181 26.59 -11.98 -17.02
CA ASP A 181 25.47 -11.81 -17.96
C ASP A 181 24.58 -10.62 -17.56
N PHE A 182 24.25 -10.49 -16.27
CA PHE A 182 23.51 -9.33 -15.78
C PHE A 182 24.29 -8.03 -16.02
N ALA A 183 25.59 -7.99 -15.71
CA ALA A 183 26.40 -6.79 -15.86
C ALA A 183 26.52 -6.32 -17.32
N GLN A 184 26.50 -7.23 -18.29
CA GLN A 184 26.60 -6.92 -19.71
C GLN A 184 25.26 -6.44 -20.31
N HIS A 185 24.14 -6.94 -19.79
CA HIS A 185 22.82 -6.75 -20.43
C HIS A 185 21.86 -5.86 -19.62
N ALA A 186 22.14 -5.56 -18.35
CA ALA A 186 21.29 -4.70 -17.55
C ALA A 186 21.32 -3.25 -18.04
N ALA A 187 20.15 -2.70 -18.34
CA ALA A 187 19.97 -1.31 -18.77
C ALA A 187 18.66 -0.74 -18.23
N CYS A 188 18.58 0.57 -18.03
CA CYS A 188 17.37 1.24 -17.59
C CYS A 188 16.87 2.18 -18.70
N ASP A 189 15.57 2.11 -19.02
CA ASP A 189 14.89 3.06 -19.89
C ASP A 189 13.63 3.62 -19.20
N GLU A 190 12.78 4.35 -19.94
CA GLU A 190 11.55 4.93 -19.40
C GLU A 190 10.55 3.89 -18.86
N GLY A 191 10.62 2.64 -19.34
CA GLY A 191 9.81 1.50 -18.89
C GLY A 191 10.38 0.78 -17.67
N GLY A 192 11.61 1.11 -17.26
CA GLY A 192 12.27 0.56 -16.07
C GLY A 192 13.53 -0.23 -16.39
N LEU A 193 13.90 -1.11 -15.45
CA LEU A 193 15.11 -1.92 -15.56
C LEU A 193 14.86 -3.12 -16.48
N ASN A 194 15.58 -3.17 -17.59
CA ASN A 194 15.69 -4.29 -18.52
C ASN A 194 16.90 -5.13 -18.12
N MET A 195 16.71 -6.43 -17.93
CA MET A 195 17.78 -7.33 -17.49
C MET A 195 17.40 -8.80 -17.75
N PRO A 196 18.38 -9.72 -17.79
CA PRO A 196 18.13 -11.15 -17.79
C PRO A 196 17.45 -11.57 -16.48
N ARG A 197 16.18 -11.99 -16.55
CA ARG A 197 15.40 -12.38 -15.35
C ARG A 197 15.99 -13.59 -14.63
N GLU A 198 16.67 -14.45 -15.37
CA GLU A 198 17.17 -15.72 -14.84
C GLU A 198 18.47 -15.57 -14.05
N SER A 199 19.03 -14.36 -14.03
CA SER A 199 20.10 -13.97 -13.14
C SER A 199 19.63 -13.77 -11.70
N PHE A 200 18.33 -13.64 -11.44
CA PHE A 200 17.82 -13.46 -10.08
C PHE A 200 17.62 -14.78 -9.33
N SER A 201 17.92 -14.74 -8.03
CA SER A 201 17.67 -15.81 -7.09
C SER A 201 16.16 -15.96 -6.79
N GLN A 202 15.80 -17.09 -6.19
CA GLN A 202 14.44 -17.30 -5.70
C GLN A 202 14.08 -16.27 -4.63
N ILE A 203 12.87 -15.72 -4.69
CA ILE A 203 12.37 -14.79 -3.67
C ILE A 203 12.21 -15.52 -2.33
N GLN A 204 13.03 -15.12 -1.35
CA GLN A 204 12.96 -15.65 0.03
C GLN A 204 12.44 -14.62 1.02
N THR A 205 12.50 -13.34 0.68
CA THR A 205 12.11 -12.20 1.53
C THR A 205 11.32 -11.17 0.74
N LEU A 206 10.49 -10.43 1.46
CA LEU A 206 9.70 -9.30 0.94
C LEU A 206 9.97 -8.07 1.80
N LEU A 207 9.59 -6.89 1.33
CA LEU A 207 9.54 -5.72 2.21
C LEU A 207 8.37 -5.87 3.18
N SER A 208 8.59 -5.50 4.45
CA SER A 208 7.61 -5.72 5.51
C SER A 208 6.35 -4.84 5.30
N PRO A 209 5.14 -5.43 5.23
CA PRO A 209 3.91 -4.64 5.11
C PRO A 209 3.39 -4.11 6.44
N ALA A 210 3.92 -4.63 7.56
CA ALA A 210 3.61 -4.20 8.91
C ALA A 210 4.73 -4.56 9.89
N VAL A 211 5.10 -3.62 10.75
CA VAL A 211 6.19 -3.76 11.73
C VAL A 211 5.93 -4.90 12.74
N CYS A 212 4.68 -5.13 13.13
CA CYS A 212 4.33 -6.02 14.23
C CYS A 212 4.58 -7.52 13.95
N TYR A 213 4.60 -7.95 12.69
CA TYR A 213 4.80 -9.36 12.35
C TYR A 213 6.11 -9.91 12.92
N HIS A 214 7.19 -9.12 12.87
CA HIS A 214 8.49 -9.55 13.40
C HIS A 214 8.43 -9.88 14.89
N LEU A 215 7.69 -9.09 15.68
CA LEU A 215 7.51 -9.36 17.10
C LEU A 215 6.77 -10.68 17.30
N TYR A 216 5.65 -10.90 16.59
CA TYR A 216 4.87 -12.12 16.71
C TYR A 216 5.70 -13.36 16.40
N PHE A 217 6.53 -13.32 15.36
CA PHE A 217 7.40 -14.45 15.03
C PHE A 217 8.58 -14.62 15.98
N SER A 218 9.10 -13.55 16.60
CA SER A 218 10.13 -13.66 17.63
C SER A 218 9.62 -14.34 18.92
N LEU A 219 8.33 -14.22 19.18
CA LEU A 219 7.63 -14.77 20.34
C LEU A 219 6.91 -16.10 20.02
N ALA A 220 6.80 -16.46 18.75
CA ALA A 220 6.02 -17.61 18.31
C ALA A 220 6.53 -18.91 18.95
N ASP A 221 5.60 -19.83 19.17
CA ASP A 221 5.86 -21.20 19.61
C ASP A 221 6.52 -21.29 21.01
N LYS A 222 6.40 -20.22 21.82
CA LYS A 222 6.90 -20.11 23.19
C LYS A 222 5.90 -19.39 24.10
N PRO A 223 5.91 -19.66 25.42
CA PRO A 223 5.11 -18.87 26.36
C PRO A 223 5.63 -17.43 26.44
N LEU A 224 4.72 -16.48 26.66
CA LEU A 224 5.09 -15.08 26.87
C LEU A 224 5.80 -14.91 28.23
N PRO A 225 6.94 -14.20 28.29
CA PRO A 225 7.60 -13.86 29.55
C PRO A 225 6.61 -13.16 30.49
N GLY A 226 6.45 -13.63 31.72
CA GLY A 226 5.56 -13.01 32.70
C GLY A 226 4.07 -12.99 32.32
N GLY A 227 3.65 -13.77 31.32
CA GLY A 227 2.25 -13.85 30.87
C GLY A 227 1.79 -12.74 29.93
N GLY A 228 2.65 -11.76 29.59
CA GLY A 228 2.31 -10.66 28.69
C GLY A 228 3.52 -9.83 28.29
N LEU A 229 3.42 -9.13 27.15
CA LEU A 229 4.46 -8.24 26.65
C LEU A 229 3.82 -7.00 26.03
N ALA A 230 4.30 -5.82 26.42
CA ALA A 230 4.07 -4.56 25.71
C ALA A 230 5.35 -4.16 24.99
N ALA A 231 5.23 -3.76 23.72
CA ALA A 231 6.37 -3.41 22.87
C ALA A 231 6.04 -2.19 22.00
N THR A 232 7.06 -1.39 21.71
CA THR A 232 7.00 -0.30 20.73
C THR A 232 8.12 -0.47 19.71
N ALA A 233 7.88 -0.07 18.47
CA ALA A 233 8.85 -0.15 17.39
C ALA A 233 8.54 0.89 16.33
N VAL A 234 9.59 1.35 15.65
CA VAL A 234 9.52 2.17 14.45
C VAL A 234 10.13 1.37 13.30
N GLY A 235 9.47 1.38 12.15
CA GLY A 235 9.95 0.67 10.96
C GLY A 235 9.24 1.13 9.69
N ASN A 236 9.94 1.00 8.57
CA ASN A 236 9.41 1.32 7.25
C ASN A 236 8.50 0.17 6.78
N CYS A 237 7.26 0.50 6.42
CA CYS A 237 6.30 -0.43 5.85
C CYS A 237 6.08 -0.14 4.36
N PHE A 238 5.81 -1.18 3.58
CA PHE A 238 5.69 -1.11 2.13
C PHE A 238 4.37 -1.73 1.67
N ARG A 239 3.67 -1.04 0.75
CA ARG A 239 2.37 -1.44 0.20
C ARG A 239 2.22 -0.97 -1.24
#